data_AF-A0A817IYW2-F1
#
_entry.id   AF-A0A817IYW2-F1
#
_cell.length_a   1.000
_cell.length_b   1.000
_cell.length_c   1.000
_cell.angle_alpha   90.00
_cell.angle_beta   90.00
_cell.angle_gamma   90.00
#
_symmetry.space_group_name_H-M   'P 1'
#
loop_
_entity.id
_entity.type
_entity.pdbx_description
1 polymer ?
#
loop_
_entity_poly.entity_id
_entity_poly.type
_entity_poly.pdbx_seq_one_letter_code
_entity_poly.pdbx_strand_id
1 'polypeptide(L)'
;MLKRLTKANEEIVEILLGNNFVIEALHFCIEHIPITRALARKLLEAALKSDELLSSTTSNQKLLFFTVYTFFEEYFQRTTTISALAQLPNNNEQKDDLVMFKTLFNLHFRNLDTDVANIQ
;
A
#
# COMPACT_ATOMS: atom_id res chain seq x y z
N MET A 1 12.65 26.65 -13.33
CA MET A 1 11.20 26.38 -13.34
C MET A 1 10.95 24.86 -13.40
N LEU A 2 11.10 24.14 -12.27
CA LEU A 2 11.03 22.67 -12.21
C LEU A 2 10.11 22.17 -11.07
N LYS A 3 8.93 22.81 -10.90
CA LYS A 3 7.91 22.40 -9.91
C LYS A 3 6.63 21.82 -10.54
N ARG A 4 6.57 21.73 -11.88
CA ARG A 4 5.36 21.22 -12.60
C ARG A 4 5.35 19.69 -12.76
N LEU A 5 6.50 19.04 -12.86
CA LEU A 5 6.57 17.59 -13.11
C LEU A 5 6.05 16.75 -11.93
N THR A 6 6.30 17.16 -10.69
CA THR A 6 5.80 16.44 -9.50
C THR A 6 4.28 16.44 -9.44
N LYS A 7 3.64 17.57 -9.77
CA LYS A 7 2.18 17.67 -9.76
C LYS A 7 1.52 16.85 -10.88
N ALA A 8 2.13 16.83 -12.06
CA ALA A 8 1.63 16.02 -13.18
C ALA A 8 1.69 14.52 -12.87
N ASN A 9 2.77 14.05 -12.23
CA ASN A 9 2.90 12.65 -11.84
C ASN A 9 1.87 12.26 -10.77
N GLU A 10 1.60 13.15 -9.80
CA GLU A 10 0.55 12.95 -8.79
C GLU A 10 -0.86 12.90 -9.41
N GLU A 11 -1.15 13.79 -10.38
CA GLU A 11 -2.41 13.80 -11.12
C GLU A 11 -2.61 12.51 -11.94
N ILE A 12 -1.55 11.99 -12.57
CA ILE A 12 -1.61 10.70 -13.30
C ILE A 12 -1.98 9.56 -12.35
N VAL A 13 -1.35 9.50 -11.16
CA VAL A 13 -1.68 8.48 -10.16
C VAL A 13 -3.14 8.61 -9.71
N GLU A 14 -3.64 9.83 -9.50
CA GLU A 14 -5.05 10.03 -9.13
C GLU A 14 -6.02 9.56 -10.21
N ILE A 15 -5.70 9.80 -11.49
CA ILE A 15 -6.50 9.32 -12.62
C ILE A 15 -6.49 7.79 -12.68
N LEU A 16 -5.33 7.16 -12.50
CA LEU A 16 -5.21 5.70 -12.54
C LEU A 16 -5.99 5.05 -11.38
N LEU A 17 -5.84 5.58 -10.16
CA LEU A 17 -6.56 5.09 -8.99
C LEU A 17 -8.08 5.33 -9.09
N GLY A 18 -8.50 6.47 -9.65
CA GLY A 18 -9.92 6.76 -9.88
C GLY A 18 -10.60 5.81 -10.86
N ASN A 19 -9.83 5.17 -11.74
CA ASN A 19 -10.31 4.17 -12.70
C ASN A 19 -10.08 2.72 -12.24
N ASN A 20 -9.69 2.50 -10.98
CA ASN A 20 -9.33 1.18 -10.42
C ASN A 20 -8.14 0.48 -11.11
N PHE A 21 -7.29 1.22 -11.83
CA PHE A 21 -6.03 0.72 -12.41
C PHE A 21 -4.91 0.72 -11.36
N VAL A 22 -5.08 -0.07 -10.31
CA VAL A 22 -4.21 -0.05 -9.12
C VAL A 22 -2.80 -0.58 -9.42
N ILE A 23 -2.68 -1.61 -10.26
CA ILE A 23 -1.38 -2.21 -10.61
C ILE A 23 -0.59 -1.27 -11.52
N GLU A 24 -1.25 -0.64 -12.48
CA GLU A 24 -0.67 0.36 -13.36
C GLU A 24 -0.23 1.60 -12.57
N ALA A 25 -1.04 2.03 -11.60
CA ALA A 25 -0.65 3.10 -10.68
C ALA A 25 0.59 2.72 -9.86
N LEU A 26 0.67 1.48 -9.37
CA LEU A 26 1.84 0.97 -8.65
C LEU A 26 3.09 1.00 -9.53
N HIS A 27 3.02 0.47 -10.75
CA HIS A 27 4.13 0.48 -11.70
C HIS A 27 4.61 1.90 -12.02
N PHE A 28 3.67 2.82 -12.29
CA PHE A 28 3.99 4.22 -12.55
C PHE A 28 4.71 4.87 -11.36
N CYS A 29 4.26 4.55 -10.14
CA CYS A 29 4.90 5.06 -8.92
C CYS A 29 6.34 4.55 -8.78
N ILE A 30 6.59 3.27 -9.04
CA ILE A 30 7.93 2.66 -8.94
C ILE A 30 8.93 3.37 -9.87
N GLU A 31 8.50 3.76 -11.08
CA GLU A 31 9.38 4.34 -12.10
C GLU A 31 9.56 5.86 -11.96
N HIS A 32 8.52 6.58 -11.52
CA HIS A 32 8.47 8.04 -11.68
C HIS A 32 8.29 8.83 -10.38
N ILE A 33 8.01 8.17 -9.25
CA ILE A 33 7.69 8.86 -7.99
C ILE A 33 8.52 8.26 -6.85
N PRO A 34 9.14 9.10 -5.99
CA PRO A 34 9.75 8.58 -4.77
C PRO A 34 8.68 7.93 -3.90
N ILE A 35 8.89 6.66 -3.55
CA ILE A 35 7.94 5.91 -2.74
C ILE A 35 7.94 6.48 -1.33
N THR A 36 6.80 7.05 -0.94
CA THR A 36 6.56 7.61 0.40
C THR A 36 5.45 6.84 1.12
N ARG A 37 5.36 7.01 2.44
CA ARG A 37 4.30 6.43 3.27
C ARG A 37 2.90 6.80 2.80
N ALA A 38 2.71 8.08 2.47
CA ALA A 38 1.43 8.61 2.04
C ALA A 38 0.98 7.94 0.74
N LEU A 39 1.91 7.72 -0.19
CA LEU A 39 1.65 7.03 -1.45
C LEU A 39 1.32 5.55 -1.24
N ALA A 40 2.10 4.84 -0.42
CA ALA A 40 1.86 3.44 -0.11
C ALA A 40 0.48 3.24 0.53
N ARG A 41 0.10 4.10 1.48
CA ARG A 41 -1.23 4.10 2.09
C ARG A 41 -2.33 4.33 1.06
N LYS A 42 -2.19 5.34 0.18
CA LYS A 42 -3.17 5.66 -0.87
C LYS A 42 -3.39 4.48 -1.82
N LEU A 43 -2.32 3.81 -2.22
CA LEU A 43 -2.36 2.61 -3.07
C LEU A 43 -3.02 1.42 -2.37
N LEU A 44 -2.70 1.18 -1.10
CA LEU A 44 -3.33 0.10 -0.32
C LEU A 44 -4.83 0.32 -0.12
N GLU A 45 -5.24 1.55 0.19
CA GLU A 45 -6.67 1.90 0.33
C GLU A 45 -7.41 1.75 -1.01
N ALA A 46 -6.76 2.11 -2.13
CA ALA A 46 -7.35 1.94 -3.46
C ALA A 46 -7.44 0.46 -3.86
N ALA A 47 -6.42 -0.35 -3.53
CA ALA A 47 -6.42 -1.80 -3.75
C ALA A 47 -7.55 -2.48 -3.00
N LEU A 48 -7.74 -2.11 -1.72
CA LEU A 48 -8.82 -2.64 -0.90
C LEU A 48 -10.20 -2.33 -1.49
N LYS A 49 -10.44 -1.07 -1.87
CA LYS A 49 -11.71 -0.66 -2.49
C LYS A 49 -11.97 -1.38 -3.82
N SER A 50 -10.91 -1.59 -4.60
CA SER A 50 -11.00 -2.32 -5.87
C SER A 50 -11.35 -3.79 -5.65
N ASP A 51 -10.73 -4.44 -4.66
CA ASP A 51 -11.06 -5.81 -4.27
C ASP A 51 -12.51 -5.93 -3.74
N GLU A 52 -12.99 -4.95 -2.97
CA GLU A 52 -14.39 -4.91 -2.51
C GLU A 52 -15.39 -4.82 -3.67
N LEU A 53 -15.09 -4.02 -4.70
CA LEU A 53 -15.91 -3.93 -5.92
C LEU A 53 -15.95 -5.25 -6.70
N LEU A 54 -14.84 -5.99 -6.73
CA LEU A 54 -14.69 -7.25 -7.46
C LEU A 54 -15.20 -8.48 -6.68
N SER A 55 -15.40 -8.36 -5.36
CA SER A 55 -15.85 -9.43 -4.45
C SER A 55 -17.21 -10.08 -4.80
N SER A 56 -17.97 -9.48 -5.71
CA SER A 56 -19.25 -10.01 -6.19
C SER A 56 -19.13 -11.24 -7.10
N THR A 57 -17.95 -11.56 -7.63
CA THR A 57 -17.83 -12.51 -8.76
C THR A 57 -17.02 -13.79 -8.50
N THR A 58 -16.10 -13.84 -7.54
CA THR A 58 -15.37 -15.06 -7.18
C THR A 58 -14.81 -14.86 -5.77
N SER A 59 -14.79 -15.92 -4.94
CA SER A 59 -14.45 -15.95 -3.50
C SER A 59 -13.63 -14.74 -3.01
N ASN A 60 -14.03 -14.11 -1.90
CA ASN A 60 -13.44 -12.97 -1.13
C ASN A 60 -11.89 -12.88 -1.05
N GLN A 61 -11.19 -12.99 -2.16
CA GLN A 61 -9.74 -12.99 -2.28
C GLN A 61 -9.36 -11.55 -2.57
N LYS A 62 -8.87 -10.87 -1.53
CA LYS A 62 -8.34 -9.51 -1.61
C LYS A 62 -6.96 -9.51 -2.29
N LEU A 63 -6.91 -10.01 -3.52
CA LEU A 63 -5.69 -10.32 -4.26
C LEU A 63 -4.90 -9.06 -4.61
N LEU A 64 -5.58 -7.97 -4.97
CA LEU A 64 -4.92 -6.70 -5.28
C LEU A 64 -4.30 -6.11 -4.01
N PHE A 65 -5.01 -6.14 -2.90
CA PHE A 65 -4.50 -5.68 -1.61
C PHE A 65 -3.23 -6.44 -1.23
N PHE A 66 -3.24 -7.78 -1.28
CA PHE A 66 -2.07 -8.57 -0.92
C PHE A 66 -0.88 -8.33 -1.85
N THR A 67 -1.13 -8.16 -3.15
CA THR A 67 -0.07 -7.86 -4.12
C THR A 67 0.62 -6.54 -3.79
N VAL A 68 -0.17 -5.48 -3.54
CA VAL A 68 0.35 -4.16 -3.19
C VAL A 68 1.01 -4.16 -1.82
N TYR A 69 0.43 -4.88 -0.85
CA TYR A 69 0.98 -5.03 0.50
C TYR A 69 2.36 -5.69 0.50
N THR A 70 2.49 -6.85 -0.13
CA THR A 70 3.76 -7.59 -0.18
C THR A 70 4.84 -6.76 -0.87
N PHE A 71 4.50 -6.05 -1.95
CA PHE A 71 5.44 -5.17 -2.62
C PHE A 71 6.01 -4.10 -1.67
N PHE A 72 5.14 -3.37 -0.96
CA PHE A 72 5.62 -2.32 -0.05
C PHE A 72 6.33 -2.90 1.17
N GLU A 73 5.88 -4.02 1.71
CA GLU A 73 6.56 -4.70 2.81
C GLU A 73 8.01 -5.05 2.41
N GLU A 74 8.21 -5.67 1.24
CA GLU A 74 9.55 -5.96 0.73
C GLU A 74 10.36 -4.69 0.45
N TYR A 75 9.76 -3.68 -0.18
CA TYR A 75 10.43 -2.42 -0.50
C TYR A 75 10.97 -1.76 0.77
N PHE A 76 10.13 -1.58 1.79
CA PHE A 76 10.50 -0.93 3.03
C PHE A 76 11.48 -1.76 3.86
N GLN A 77 11.37 -3.10 3.85
CA GLN A 77 12.38 -3.97 4.46
C GLN A 77 13.75 -3.78 3.81
N ARG A 78 13.83 -3.79 2.47
CA ARG A 78 15.09 -3.60 1.74
C ARG A 78 15.70 -2.22 2.00
N THR A 79 14.90 -1.15 1.97
CA THR A 79 15.40 0.20 2.28
C THR A 79 15.84 0.34 3.74
N THR A 80 15.17 -0.37 4.67
CA THR A 80 15.57 -0.42 6.08
C THR A 80 16.91 -1.13 6.25
N THR A 81 17.11 -2.28 5.62
CA THR A 81 18.38 -3.02 5.67
C THR A 81 19.53 -2.20 5.08
N ILE A 82 19.32 -1.54 3.94
CA ILE A 82 20.33 -0.68 3.31
C ILE A 82 20.68 0.51 4.23
N SER A 83 19.69 1.14 4.86
CA SER A 83 19.91 2.25 5.78
C SER A 83 20.66 1.84 7.05
N ALA A 84 20.36 0.65 7.59
CA ALA A 84 21.05 0.09 8.75
C ALA A 84 22.52 -0.23 8.46
N LEU A 85 22.82 -0.74 7.26
CA LEU A 85 24.20 -0.98 6.81
C LEU A 85 24.98 0.33 6.57
N ALA A 86 24.27 1.42 6.25
CA ALA A 86 24.86 2.73 5.98
C ALA A 86 25.10 3.60 7.24
N GLN A 87 24.84 3.09 8.46
CA GLN A 87 24.95 3.84 9.73
C GLN A 87 24.21 5.19 9.75
N LEU A 88 23.13 5.32 8.99
CA LEU A 88 22.29 6.52 8.98
C LEU A 88 21.38 6.52 10.22
N PRO A 89 21.28 7.64 10.97
CA PRO A 89 20.52 7.69 12.20
C PRO A 89 19.03 7.84 11.87
N ASN A 90 18.29 6.74 11.66
CA ASN A 90 16.84 6.85 11.47
C ASN A 90 16.00 5.62 11.87
N ASN A 91 16.28 5.06 13.06
CA ASN A 91 15.60 3.86 13.57
C ASN A 91 14.13 4.05 13.98
N ASN A 92 13.68 5.28 14.26
CA ASN A 92 12.32 5.51 14.77
C ASN A 92 11.29 5.52 13.63
N GLU A 93 11.58 6.23 12.54
CA GLU A 93 10.70 6.28 11.38
C GLU A 93 10.49 4.86 10.79
N GLN A 94 11.55 4.10 10.54
CA GLN A 94 11.42 2.78 9.89
C GLN A 94 10.61 1.76 10.72
N LYS A 95 10.66 1.87 12.06
CA LYS A 95 9.84 1.05 12.95
C LYS A 95 8.36 1.42 12.83
N ASP A 96 8.05 2.71 12.67
CA ASP A 96 6.68 3.20 12.47
C ASP A 96 6.10 2.73 11.13
N ASP A 97 6.92 2.55 10.09
CA ASP A 97 6.48 2.02 8.79
C ASP A 97 5.92 0.61 8.92
N LEU A 98 6.71 -0.29 9.50
CA LEU A 98 6.29 -1.68 9.68
C LEU A 98 5.07 -1.80 10.60
N VAL A 99 4.97 -0.93 11.62
CA VAL A 99 3.81 -0.85 12.50
C VAL A 99 2.57 -0.35 11.76
N MET A 100 2.71 0.64 10.87
CA MET A 100 1.62 1.17 10.05
C MET A 100 1.06 0.11 9.09
N PHE A 101 1.92 -0.64 8.39
CA PHE A 101 1.48 -1.75 7.53
C PHE A 101 0.75 -2.85 8.32
N LYS A 102 1.31 -3.25 9.47
CA LYS A 102 0.64 -4.20 10.38
C LYS A 102 -0.70 -3.66 10.88
N THR A 103 -0.82 -2.36 11.11
CA THR A 103 -2.07 -1.74 11.57
C THR A 103 -3.13 -1.75 10.47
N LEU A 104 -2.77 -1.39 9.23
CA LEU A 104 -3.68 -1.48 8.08
C LEU A 104 -4.12 -2.92 7.81
N PHE A 105 -3.18 -3.87 7.87
CA PHE A 105 -3.50 -5.28 7.77
C PHE A 105 -4.47 -5.73 8.88
N ASN A 106 -4.18 -5.41 10.14
CA ASN A 106 -5.03 -5.80 11.26
C ASN A 106 -6.43 -5.15 11.20
N LEU A 107 -6.52 -3.88 10.78
CA LEU A 107 -7.80 -3.18 10.64
C LEU A 107 -8.73 -3.85 9.63
N HIS A 108 -8.19 -4.34 8.51
CA HIS A 108 -8.98 -4.84 7.40
C HIS A 108 -9.18 -6.36 7.38
N PHE A 109 -8.43 -7.12 8.18
CA PHE A 109 -8.42 -8.58 8.12
C PHE A 109 -8.61 -9.27 9.48
N ARG A 110 -8.42 -8.58 10.61
CA ARG A 110 -8.53 -9.21 11.95
C ARG A 110 -9.96 -9.21 12.54
N ASN A 111 -10.91 -8.56 11.87
CA ASN A 111 -12.33 -8.59 12.26
C ASN A 111 -13.08 -9.83 11.74
N LEU A 112 -12.41 -10.75 11.04
CA LEU A 112 -13.05 -11.98 10.53
C LEU A 112 -13.24 -13.07 11.61
N ASP A 113 -12.58 -12.96 12.76
CA ASP A 113 -12.69 -13.95 13.84
C ASP A 113 -13.86 -13.69 14.81
N THR A 114 -14.54 -12.54 14.70
CA THR A 114 -15.62 -12.19 15.67
C THR A 114 -17.00 -12.72 15.29
N ASP A 115 -17.21 -13.15 14.03
CA ASP A 115 -18.50 -13.66 13.56
C ASP A 115 -18.70 -15.17 13.76
N VAL A 116 -17.67 -15.92 14.16
CA VAL A 116 -17.79 -17.37 14.44
C VAL A 116 -18.24 -17.65 15.88
N ALA A 117 -18.26 -16.64 16.75
CA ALA A 117 -18.61 -16.80 18.17
C ALA A 117 -20.13 -16.71 18.47
N ASN A 118 -20.98 -16.41 17.49
CA ASN A 118 -22.41 -16.18 17.69
C ASN A 118 -23.34 -17.24 17.06
N ILE A 119 -22.82 -18.43 16.75
CA ILE A 119 -23.66 -19.60 16.45
C ILE A 119 -23.65 -20.49 17.70
N GLN A 120 -24.46 -20.11 18.70
CA GLN A 120 -24.96 -21.02 19.74
C GLN A 120 -26.44 -21.30 19.48
#